data_AF-A0A8S9HZW3-F1
#
_entry.id   AF-A0A8S9HZW3-F1
#
_cell.length_a   1.000
_cell.length_b   1.000
_cell.length_c   1.000
_cell.angle_alpha   90.00
_cell.angle_beta   90.00
_cell.angle_gamma   90.00
#
_symmetry.space_group_name_H-M   'P 1'
#
loop_
_entity.id
_entity.type
_entity.pdbx_description
1 polymer ?
#
loop_
_entity_poly.entity_id
_entity_poly.type
_entity_poly.pdbx_seq_one_letter_code
_entity_poly.pdbx_strand_id
1 'polypeptide(L)'
;MSSSSPEGDEDCVVAVKFLGPQLSFCKPAGKSSKPEWTNIKIENPCFDSSRVMHTKKDNMFRIPGSGGHLIGSWDPCNPSDDPKLQSVRFENLPPKLPTTIRQLMDSCCMNQHLVESTSTGETFLVKIVEGVARIKTEFLMVFKLDDEGNALYTEDMGDLTMFLSSVKA
;
A
#
# COMPACT_ATOMS: atom_id res chain seq x y z
N MET A 1 -21.59 3.31 -1.65
CA MET A 1 -22.05 2.42 -0.55
C MET A 1 -21.59 3.04 0.76
N SER A 2 -22.50 3.31 1.69
CA SER A 2 -22.11 3.79 3.03
C SER A 2 -21.88 2.56 3.91
N SER A 3 -20.66 2.35 4.39
CA SER A 3 -20.41 1.32 5.41
C SER A 3 -20.96 1.79 6.76
N SER A 4 -21.33 0.84 7.60
CA SER A 4 -21.63 1.10 9.01
C SER A 4 -20.44 1.79 9.70
N SER A 5 -20.73 2.63 10.68
CA SER A 5 -19.68 3.25 11.51
C SER A 5 -18.94 2.15 12.29
N PRO A 6 -17.60 2.26 12.44
CA PRO A 6 -16.81 1.28 13.21
C PRO A 6 -17.07 1.35 14.73
N GLU A 7 -17.88 2.29 15.20
CA GLU A 7 -18.16 2.60 16.62
C GLU A 7 -18.95 1.52 17.39
N GLY A 8 -18.98 0.29 16.89
CA GLY A 8 -19.53 -0.89 17.57
C GLY A 8 -19.01 -2.21 17.02
N ASP A 9 -17.93 -2.17 16.23
CA ASP A 9 -17.25 -3.36 15.74
C ASP A 9 -16.06 -3.64 16.66
N GLU A 10 -16.22 -4.63 17.55
CA GLU A 10 -15.20 -5.03 18.53
C GLU A 10 -13.94 -5.60 17.85
N ASP A 11 -14.05 -6.00 16.58
CA ASP A 11 -12.93 -6.50 15.77
C ASP A 11 -12.28 -5.39 14.91
N CYS A 12 -12.73 -4.13 15.05
CA CYS A 12 -12.17 -3.01 14.31
C CYS A 12 -10.74 -2.69 14.79
N VAL A 13 -9.80 -2.73 13.86
CA VAL A 13 -8.43 -2.27 14.07
C VAL A 13 -8.10 -1.19 13.05
N VAL A 14 -7.51 -0.10 13.51
CA VAL A 14 -7.02 1.00 12.68
C VAL A 14 -5.50 0.95 12.66
N ALA A 15 -4.90 1.02 11.47
CA ALA A 15 -3.46 1.16 11.30
C ALA A 15 -3.08 2.60 10.98
N VAL A 16 -2.02 3.09 11.64
CA VAL A 16 -1.41 4.38 11.38
C VAL A 16 0.06 4.16 11.05
N LYS A 17 0.45 4.51 9.83
CA LYS A 17 1.84 4.49 9.38
C LYS A 17 2.42 5.90 9.42
N PHE A 18 3.44 6.09 10.25
CA PHE A 18 4.17 7.35 10.35
C PHE A 18 5.29 7.43 9.32
N LEU A 19 5.79 8.63 9.08
CA LEU A 19 7.07 8.78 8.40
C LEU A 19 8.18 8.19 9.30
N GLY A 20 9.00 7.31 8.74
CA GLY A 20 10.03 6.56 9.49
C GLY A 20 9.56 5.16 9.91
N PRO A 21 10.23 4.54 10.88
CA PRO A 21 10.10 3.10 11.14
C PRO A 21 8.86 2.72 11.97
N GLN A 22 7.89 3.61 12.20
CA GLN A 22 6.78 3.34 13.12
C GLN A 22 5.48 2.99 12.39
N LEU A 23 4.92 1.83 12.72
CA LEU A 23 3.54 1.43 12.45
C LEU A 23 2.82 1.26 13.79
N SER A 24 1.61 1.80 13.92
CA SER A 24 0.80 1.64 15.13
C SER A 24 -0.56 1.07 14.80
N PHE A 25 -1.01 0.10 15.57
CA PHE A 25 -2.37 -0.39 15.56
C PHE A 25 -3.15 0.21 16.73
N CYS A 26 -4.39 0.61 16.46
CA CYS A 26 -5.34 1.10 17.43
C CYS A 26 -6.59 0.23 17.36
N LYS A 27 -6.93 -0.41 18.47
CA LYS A 27 -8.29 -0.92 18.68
C LYS A 27 -9.09 0.22 19.30
N PRO A 28 -10.08 0.78 18.57
CA PRO A 28 -10.88 1.88 19.07
C PRO A 28 -11.54 1.49 20.40
N ALA A 29 -11.66 2.48 21.28
CA ALA A 29 -12.50 2.34 22.45
C ALA A 29 -13.93 2.00 22.02
N GLY A 30 -14.46 0.87 22.50
CA GLY A 30 -15.90 0.69 22.57
C GLY A 30 -16.53 1.74 23.49
N LYS A 31 -17.85 1.66 23.72
CA LYS A 31 -18.61 2.70 24.46
C LYS A 31 -18.13 2.96 25.91
N SER A 32 -17.27 2.13 26.48
CA SER A 32 -16.87 2.18 27.90
C SER A 32 -15.38 2.00 28.19
N SER A 33 -14.52 1.87 27.17
CA SER A 33 -13.07 1.62 27.36
C SER A 33 -12.20 2.74 26.77
N LYS A 34 -10.90 2.69 27.03
CA LYS A 34 -9.90 3.54 26.34
C LYS A 34 -9.38 2.79 25.11
N PRO A 35 -8.95 3.48 24.05
CA PRO A 35 -8.35 2.83 22.90
C PRO A 35 -7.06 2.10 23.31
N GLU A 36 -6.89 0.88 22.81
CA GLU A 36 -5.68 0.08 23.00
C GLU A 36 -4.73 0.33 21.82
N TRP A 37 -3.47 0.63 22.12
CA TRP A 37 -2.45 0.93 21.13
C TRP A 37 -1.31 -0.08 21.18
N THR A 38 -0.97 -0.62 20.02
CA THR A 38 0.22 -1.44 19.83
C THR A 38 1.16 -0.74 18.85
N ASN A 39 2.42 -0.57 19.25
CA ASN A 39 3.44 0.06 18.41
C ASN A 39 4.38 -1.00 17.88
N ILE A 40 4.64 -0.94 16.58
CA ILE A 40 5.51 -1.83 15.83
C ILE A 40 6.67 -1.00 15.27
N LYS A 41 7.89 -1.48 15.49
CA LYS A 41 9.09 -0.89 14.89
C LYS A 41 9.49 -1.68 13.66
N ILE A 42 9.27 -1.09 12.50
CA ILE A 42 9.68 -1.64 11.21
C ILE A 42 11.19 -1.43 11.05
N GLU A 43 11.95 -2.52 11.04
CA GLU A 43 13.41 -2.44 10.90
C GLU A 43 13.86 -2.06 9.49
N ASN A 44 13.10 -2.47 8.47
CA ASN A 44 13.47 -2.24 7.08
C ASN A 44 13.10 -0.81 6.64
N PRO A 45 14.09 0.08 6.37
CA PRO A 45 13.84 1.48 6.07
C PRO A 45 13.13 1.70 4.72
N CYS A 46 13.01 0.66 3.87
CA CYS A 46 12.28 0.80 2.61
C CYS A 46 10.80 1.16 2.82
N PHE A 47 10.24 0.92 4.01
CA PHE A 47 8.85 1.23 4.33
C PHE A 47 8.66 2.63 4.95
N ASP A 48 9.72 3.40 5.21
CA ASP A 48 9.66 4.61 6.02
C ASP A 48 8.71 5.69 5.47
N SER A 49 8.69 5.88 4.15
CA SER A 49 7.83 6.86 3.47
C SER A 49 6.57 6.27 2.84
N SER A 50 6.35 4.97 3.01
CA SER A 50 5.27 4.24 2.34
C SER A 50 3.96 4.31 3.09
N ARG A 51 2.84 4.17 2.35
CA ARG A 51 1.49 4.19 2.91
C ARG A 51 1.02 2.78 3.26
N VAL A 52 0.29 2.67 4.36
CA VAL A 52 -0.39 1.43 4.75
C VAL A 52 -1.76 1.32 4.07
N MET A 53 -2.11 0.10 3.69
CA MET A 53 -3.45 -0.26 3.21
C MET A 53 -3.92 -1.52 3.94
N HIS A 54 -5.19 -1.56 4.33
CA HIS A 54 -5.84 -2.80 4.78
C HIS A 54 -6.28 -3.62 3.57
N THR A 55 -6.04 -4.92 3.59
CA THR A 55 -6.61 -5.84 2.61
C THR A 55 -7.67 -6.73 3.23
N LYS A 56 -8.82 -6.86 2.55
CA LYS A 56 -9.91 -7.72 3.00
C LYS A 56 -9.61 -9.18 2.71
N LYS A 57 -8.88 -9.46 1.62
CA LYS A 57 -8.54 -10.82 1.20
C LYS A 57 -7.84 -11.63 2.30
N ASP A 58 -6.91 -11.02 3.02
CA ASP A 58 -6.13 -11.68 4.08
C ASP A 58 -6.36 -11.10 5.48
N ASN A 59 -7.19 -10.06 5.60
CA ASN A 59 -7.39 -9.29 6.82
C ASN A 59 -6.07 -8.75 7.43
N MET A 60 -5.09 -8.39 6.59
CA MET A 60 -3.81 -7.85 7.02
C MET A 60 -3.64 -6.40 6.58
N PHE A 61 -2.75 -5.69 7.27
CA PHE A 61 -2.25 -4.40 6.82
C PHE A 61 -0.99 -4.61 5.98
N ARG A 62 -0.99 -4.08 4.76
CA ARG A 62 0.12 -4.17 3.81
C ARG A 62 0.76 -2.82 3.55
N ILE A 63 2.07 -2.82 3.39
CA ILE A 63 2.87 -1.64 3.03
C ILE A 63 3.79 -2.02 1.86
N PRO A 64 3.72 -1.34 0.70
CA PRO A 64 4.72 -1.52 -0.34
C PRO A 64 6.01 -0.80 0.07
N GLY A 65 7.16 -1.46 -0.05
CA GLY A 65 8.46 -0.83 0.13
C GLY A 65 8.75 0.17 -0.99
N SER A 66 9.61 1.15 -0.72
CA SER A 66 10.16 2.07 -1.71
C SER A 66 10.75 1.30 -2.89
N GLY A 67 10.42 1.73 -4.10
CA GLY A 67 10.72 1.01 -5.35
C GLY A 67 9.68 -0.06 -5.70
N GLY A 68 8.84 -0.49 -4.75
CA GLY A 68 7.74 -1.44 -4.97
C GLY A 68 8.16 -2.90 -5.16
N HIS A 69 9.42 -3.24 -4.86
CA HIS A 69 9.98 -4.60 -5.02
C HIS A 69 9.76 -5.52 -3.82
N LEU A 70 9.21 -4.98 -2.73
CA LEU A 70 8.95 -5.69 -1.49
C LEU A 70 7.60 -5.23 -0.95
N ILE A 71 6.82 -6.14 -0.40
CA ILE A 71 5.60 -5.84 0.36
C ILE A 71 5.76 -6.45 1.74
N GLY A 72 5.54 -5.66 2.78
CA GLY A 72 5.39 -6.16 4.14
C GLY A 72 3.90 -6.32 4.47
N SER A 73 3.55 -7.40 5.16
CA SER A 73 2.22 -7.63 5.69
C SER A 73 2.28 -7.84 7.20
N TRP A 74 1.40 -7.16 7.92
CA TRP A 74 1.26 -7.24 9.38
C TRP A 74 -0.15 -7.71 9.76
N ASP A 75 -0.20 -8.73 10.61
CA ASP A 75 -1.43 -9.23 11.20
C ASP A 75 -1.81 -8.35 12.41
N PRO A 76 -2.96 -7.65 12.40
CA PRO A 76 -3.39 -6.86 13.55
C PRO A 76 -3.73 -7.71 14.79
N CYS A 77 -4.06 -8.99 14.63
CA CYS A 77 -4.35 -9.92 15.72
C CYS A 77 -3.07 -10.48 16.36
N ASN A 78 -1.97 -10.51 15.62
CA ASN A 78 -0.66 -10.98 16.09
C ASN A 78 0.44 -9.98 15.67
N PRO A 79 0.45 -8.78 16.27
CA PRO A 79 1.38 -7.72 15.91
C PRO A 79 2.82 -8.14 16.22
N SER A 80 3.71 -7.90 15.25
CA SER A 80 5.12 -8.28 15.32
C SER A 80 5.98 -7.21 14.65
N ASP A 81 7.20 -7.02 15.16
CA ASP A 81 8.24 -6.20 14.52
C ASP A 81 8.73 -6.84 13.21
N ASP A 82 8.56 -8.16 13.07
CA ASP A 82 8.87 -8.93 11.87
C ASP A 82 7.62 -9.10 10.97
N PRO A 83 7.52 -8.37 9.84
CA PRO A 83 6.44 -8.59 8.88
C PRO A 83 6.62 -9.87 8.07
N LYS A 84 5.50 -10.37 7.53
CA LYS A 84 5.55 -11.29 6.40
C LYS A 84 6.00 -10.50 5.16
N LEU A 85 7.19 -10.83 4.67
CA LEU A 85 7.76 -10.19 3.48
C LEU A 85 7.42 -10.98 2.21
N GLN A 86 6.99 -10.27 1.17
CA GLN A 86 6.76 -10.80 -0.17
C GLN A 86 7.60 -10.00 -1.16
N SER A 87 8.43 -10.68 -1.95
CA SER A 87 9.16 -10.07 -3.06
C SER A 87 8.24 -9.88 -4.26
N VAL A 88 8.30 -8.70 -4.88
CA VAL A 88 7.50 -8.36 -6.06
C VAL A 88 8.35 -8.46 -7.32
N ARG A 89 7.88 -9.23 -8.30
CA ARG A 89 8.57 -9.46 -9.58
C ARG A 89 7.81 -8.83 -10.72
N PHE A 90 8.39 -7.82 -11.34
CA PHE A 90 7.75 -7.09 -12.44
C PHE A 90 7.86 -7.85 -13.76
N GLU A 91 6.72 -8.17 -14.35
CA GLU A 91 6.61 -8.83 -15.65
C GLU A 91 5.93 -7.91 -16.67
N ASN A 92 6.28 -8.09 -17.95
CA ASN A 92 5.67 -7.39 -19.08
C ASN A 92 5.65 -5.86 -18.92
N LEU A 93 6.80 -5.24 -18.69
CA LEU A 93 6.92 -3.78 -18.59
C LEU A 93 6.18 -3.04 -19.73
N PRO A 94 5.66 -1.83 -19.48
CA PRO A 94 4.89 -1.09 -20.48
C PRO A 94 5.64 -1.00 -21.83
N PRO A 95 5.00 -1.35 -22.96
CA PRO A 95 5.69 -1.46 -24.25
C PRO A 95 6.36 -0.16 -24.72
N LYS A 96 5.83 1.00 -24.30
CA LYS A 96 6.32 2.34 -24.66
C LYS A 96 6.96 3.07 -23.48
N LEU A 97 7.55 2.34 -22.53
CA LEU A 97 8.21 2.96 -21.37
C LEU A 97 9.49 3.70 -21.79
N PRO A 98 9.61 5.01 -21.56
CA PRO A 98 10.84 5.74 -21.85
C PRO A 98 12.01 5.19 -21.03
N THR A 99 13.22 5.15 -21.60
CA THR A 99 14.41 4.61 -20.93
C THR A 99 14.73 5.31 -19.60
N THR A 100 14.52 6.63 -19.54
CA THR A 100 14.69 7.42 -18.31
C THR A 100 13.72 6.99 -17.22
N ILE A 101 12.46 6.75 -17.56
CA ILE A 101 11.44 6.24 -16.64
C ILE A 101 11.78 4.81 -16.20
N ARG A 102 12.26 3.97 -17.13
CA ARG A 102 12.72 2.61 -16.81
C ARG A 102 13.85 2.61 -15.78
N GLN A 103 14.81 3.53 -15.89
CA GLN A 103 15.88 3.70 -14.90
C GLN A 103 15.35 4.20 -13.55
N LEU A 104 14.31 5.03 -13.55
CA LEU A 104 13.67 5.50 -12.32
C LEU A 104 12.81 4.42 -11.63
N MET A 105 12.47 3.31 -12.31
CA MET A 105 11.61 2.27 -11.75
C MET A 105 12.14 1.66 -10.45
N ASP A 106 13.46 1.62 -10.32
CA ASP A 106 14.18 1.06 -9.16
C ASP A 106 14.59 2.14 -8.16
N SER A 107 14.27 3.41 -8.43
CA SER A 107 14.57 4.53 -7.55
C SER A 107 13.47 4.75 -6.51
N CYS A 108 13.84 5.41 -5.40
CA CYS A 108 12.89 5.89 -4.38
C CYS A 108 12.07 7.11 -4.84
N CYS A 109 12.26 7.59 -6.07
CA CYS A 109 11.61 8.80 -6.58
C CYS A 109 10.17 8.58 -7.06
N MET A 110 9.68 7.34 -7.03
CA MET A 110 8.30 7.02 -7.41
C MET A 110 7.43 6.83 -6.18
N ASN A 111 6.18 7.30 -6.27
CA ASN A 111 5.16 6.96 -5.29
C ASN A 111 4.55 5.61 -5.64
N GLN A 112 4.46 4.72 -4.64
CA GLN A 112 3.81 3.42 -4.76
C GLN A 112 2.54 3.38 -3.92
N HIS A 113 1.46 2.89 -4.52
CA HIS A 113 0.19 2.67 -3.84
C HIS A 113 -0.29 1.26 -4.12
N LEU A 114 -0.66 0.54 -3.07
CA LEU A 114 -1.47 -0.66 -3.23
C LEU A 114 -2.94 -0.23 -3.35
N VAL A 115 -3.71 -0.93 -4.18
CA VAL A 115 -5.18 -0.80 -4.31
C VAL A 115 -5.80 -2.19 -4.37
N GLU A 116 -6.86 -2.45 -3.62
CA GLU A 116 -7.62 -3.70 -3.69
C GLU A 116 -8.99 -3.42 -4.30
N SER A 117 -9.40 -4.24 -5.28
CA SER A 117 -10.78 -4.26 -5.74
C SER A 117 -11.66 -4.97 -4.73
N THR A 118 -12.65 -4.25 -4.20
CA THR A 118 -13.60 -4.82 -3.24
C THR A 118 -14.58 -5.81 -3.86
N SER A 119 -14.74 -5.81 -5.19
CA SER A 119 -15.67 -6.70 -5.90
C SER A 119 -15.00 -8.02 -6.31
N THR A 120 -13.72 -7.97 -6.69
CA THR A 120 -12.98 -9.14 -7.19
C THR A 120 -11.93 -9.66 -6.22
N GLY A 121 -11.51 -8.87 -5.22
CA GLY A 121 -10.39 -9.19 -4.33
C GLY A 121 -9.01 -9.07 -5.00
N GLU A 122 -8.96 -8.57 -6.25
CA GLU A 122 -7.71 -8.36 -6.97
C GLU A 122 -6.93 -7.21 -6.36
N THR A 123 -5.61 -7.37 -6.22
CA THR A 123 -4.73 -6.33 -5.72
C THR A 123 -3.88 -5.77 -6.85
N PHE A 124 -3.71 -4.45 -6.85
CA PHE A 124 -2.94 -3.71 -7.83
C PHE A 124 -1.86 -2.89 -7.13
N LEU A 125 -0.67 -2.86 -7.71
CA LEU A 125 0.39 -1.94 -7.37
C LEU A 125 0.43 -0.81 -8.40
N VAL A 126 0.15 0.40 -7.96
CA VAL A 126 0.20 1.62 -8.76
C VAL A 126 1.52 2.31 -8.51
N LYS A 127 2.31 2.52 -9.56
CA LYS A 127 3.56 3.28 -9.54
C LYS A 127 3.37 4.59 -10.27
N ILE A 128 3.64 5.70 -9.58
CA ILE A 128 3.47 7.05 -10.12
C ILE A 128 4.84 7.74 -10.14
N VAL A 129 5.25 8.19 -11.32
CA VAL A 129 6.40 9.05 -11.51
C VAL A 129 5.90 10.49 -11.53
N GLU A 130 6.29 11.24 -10.51
CA GLU A 130 6.06 12.68 -10.45
C GLU A 130 7.29 13.41 -11.02
N GLY A 131 7.06 14.44 -11.84
CA GLY A 131 8.15 15.25 -12.37
C GLY A 131 8.88 16.05 -11.29
N VAL A 132 9.99 16.69 -11.67
CA VAL A 132 10.94 17.40 -10.77
C VAL A 132 10.25 18.41 -9.81
N ALA A 133 9.10 18.95 -10.18
CA ALA A 133 8.33 19.89 -9.35
C ALA A 133 7.19 19.25 -8.52
N ARG A 134 6.97 17.93 -8.58
CA ARG A 134 5.83 17.19 -7.96
C ARG A 134 4.43 17.68 -8.33
N ILE A 135 4.32 18.55 -9.34
CA ILE A 135 3.05 19.16 -9.77
C ILE A 135 2.38 18.36 -10.89
N LYS A 136 3.17 17.61 -11.68
CA LYS A 136 2.68 16.89 -12.85
C LYS A 136 3.08 15.42 -12.76
N THR A 137 2.07 14.55 -12.86
CA THR A 137 2.28 13.12 -13.12
C THR A 137 2.90 12.98 -14.51
N GLU A 138 4.13 12.48 -14.57
CA GLU A 138 4.83 12.22 -15.83
C GLU A 138 4.51 10.84 -16.37
N PHE A 139 4.38 9.86 -15.48
CA PHE A 139 4.08 8.49 -15.87
C PHE A 139 3.31 7.75 -14.77
N LEU A 140 2.37 6.90 -15.18
CA LEU A 140 1.60 6.05 -14.30
C LEU A 140 1.64 4.62 -14.83
N MET A 141 1.91 3.67 -13.95
CA MET A 141 1.90 2.24 -14.24
C MET A 141 1.02 1.53 -13.24
N VAL A 142 0.24 0.57 -13.72
CA VAL A 142 -0.57 -0.30 -12.88
C VAL A 142 -0.11 -1.73 -13.12
N PHE A 143 0.15 -2.43 -12.03
CA PHE A 143 0.51 -3.84 -12.05
C PHE A 143 -0.50 -4.62 -11.25
N LYS A 144 -1.10 -5.66 -11.84
CA LYS A 144 -1.91 -6.64 -11.13
C LYS A 144 -0.98 -7.59 -10.37
N LEU A 145 -1.24 -7.77 -9.07
CA LEU A 145 -0.48 -8.67 -8.20
C LEU A 145 -1.18 -10.02 -8.06
N ASP A 146 -0.41 -11.10 -8.16
CA ASP A 146 -0.85 -12.43 -7.74
C ASP A 146 -0.36 -12.77 -6.31
N ASP A 147 -0.69 -13.98 -5.86
CA ASP A 147 -0.37 -14.45 -4.50
C ASP A 147 1.10 -14.84 -4.33
N GLU A 148 1.80 -15.11 -5.43
CA GLU A 148 3.22 -15.44 -5.49
C GLU A 148 4.12 -14.18 -5.53
N GLY A 149 3.54 -13.01 -5.78
CA GLY A 149 4.24 -11.73 -5.86
C GLY A 149 4.64 -11.34 -7.28
N ASN A 150 4.10 -11.97 -8.31
CA ASN A 150 4.29 -11.51 -9.68
C ASN A 150 3.39 -10.28 -9.93
N ALA A 151 3.98 -9.26 -10.54
CA ALA A 151 3.37 -7.98 -10.85
C ALA A 151 3.27 -7.84 -12.37
N LEU A 152 2.10 -8.15 -12.92
CA LEU A 152 1.82 -8.08 -14.34
C LEU A 152 1.30 -6.69 -14.71
N TYR A 153 1.98 -5.98 -15.62
CA TYR A 153 1.47 -4.72 -16.15
C TYR A 153 0.08 -4.90 -16.76
N THR A 154 -0.83 -3.97 -16.48
CA THR A 154 -2.18 -3.98 -17.06
C THR A 154 -2.67 -2.55 -17.31
N GLU A 155 -3.43 -2.40 -18.40
CA GLU A 155 -4.26 -1.22 -18.67
C GLU A 155 -5.73 -1.47 -18.32
N ASP A 156 -6.08 -2.74 -18.06
CA ASP A 156 -7.39 -3.16 -17.60
C ASP A 156 -7.41 -3.24 -16.07
N MET A 157 -8.24 -2.40 -15.47
CA MET A 157 -8.46 -2.31 -14.02
C MET A 157 -9.84 -2.86 -13.64
N GLY A 158 -10.54 -3.50 -14.57
CA GLY A 158 -11.89 -4.01 -14.37
C GLY A 158 -12.86 -2.89 -14.02
N ASP A 159 -13.49 -3.00 -12.86
CA ASP A 159 -14.47 -2.04 -12.33
C ASP A 159 -13.85 -0.96 -11.42
N LEU A 160 -12.53 -0.99 -11.21
CA LEU A 160 -11.86 0.00 -10.39
C LEU A 160 -11.75 1.36 -11.08
N THR A 161 -12.14 2.41 -10.36
CA THR A 161 -11.81 3.80 -10.69
C THR A 161 -10.90 4.36 -9.62
N MET A 162 -9.70 4.79 -10.00
CA MET A 162 -8.72 5.38 -9.10
C MET A 162 -8.68 6.90 -9.24
N PHE A 163 -8.83 7.61 -8.12
CA PHE A 163 -8.66 9.05 -8.04
C PHE A 163 -7.32 9.37 -7.40
N LEU A 164 -6.43 10.00 -8.16
CA LEU A 164 -5.16 10.50 -7.66
C LEU A 164 -5.33 11.94 -7.22
N SER A 165 -5.03 12.20 -5.95
CA SER A 165 -4.99 13.56 -5.40
C SER A 165 -3.60 13.84 -4.87
N SER A 166 -3.12 15.07 -5.09
CA SER A 166 -1.94 15.60 -4.42
C SER A 166 -2.40 16.47 -3.25
N VAL A 167 -1.78 16.26 -2.10
CA VAL A 167 -1.96 17.17 -0.96
C VAL A 167 -0.87 18.23 -1.09
N LYS A 168 -1.26 19.48 -1.35
CA LYS A 168 -0.35 20.61 -1.14
C LYS A 168 -0.21 20.81 0.36
N ALA A 169 1.00 20.60 0.87
CA ALA A 169 1.39 21.02 2.21
C ALA A 169 1.50 22.54 2.28
#